data_AF-A0A8T3QEZ0-F1
#
_entry.id   AF-A0A8T3QEZ0-F1
#
_cell.length_a   1.000
_cell.length_b   1.000
_cell.length_c   1.000
_cell.angle_alpha   90.00
_cell.angle_beta   90.00
_cell.angle_gamma   90.00
#
_symmetry.space_group_name_H-M   'P 1'
#
loop_
_entity.id
_entity.type
_entity.pdbx_description
1 polymer ?
#
loop_
_entity_poly.entity_id
_entity_poly.type
_entity_poly.pdbx_seq_one_letter_code
_entity_poly.pdbx_strand_id
1 'polypeptide(L)'
;MAPVTTDDEAPGAGGAGGAASDIEPDRLTAIAPALRDAARRFGTPLYLTDAATIRSSAAEVAAAFPDPWIRQFSVKANDVAAVVGLVTAATTATPGGRSPFGANVVSRGEWAVARAAGLPNARITLEGVGKTDADLAAA
;
A
#
# COMPACT_ATOMS: atom_id res chain seq x y z
N MET A 1 22.26 -4.30 -43.78
CA MET A 1 21.07 -4.25 -42.90
C MET A 1 21.48 -3.47 -41.67
N ALA A 2 21.26 -2.14 -41.71
CA ALA A 2 21.66 -1.19 -40.69
C ALA A 2 20.60 -1.17 -39.56
N PRO A 3 20.99 -0.86 -38.30
CA PRO A 3 20.07 -0.80 -37.17
C PRO A 3 19.13 0.40 -37.28
N VAL A 4 17.84 0.18 -36.96
CA VAL A 4 16.83 1.24 -36.89
C VAL A 4 16.99 2.00 -35.58
N THR A 5 16.89 3.32 -35.71
CA THR A 5 17.20 4.40 -34.77
C THR A 5 16.26 4.45 -33.56
N THR A 6 16.82 4.83 -32.42
CA THR A 6 16.15 5.27 -31.20
C THR A 6 15.36 6.56 -31.45
N ASP A 7 14.13 6.63 -30.95
CA ASP A 7 13.34 7.87 -30.93
C ASP A 7 13.96 8.87 -29.95
N ASP A 8 14.23 10.06 -30.49
CA ASP A 8 14.77 11.27 -29.86
C ASP A 8 13.58 12.09 -29.33
N GLU A 9 13.37 12.10 -28.01
CA GLU A 9 12.38 12.96 -27.36
C GLU A 9 13.05 14.26 -26.93
N ALA A 10 12.67 15.37 -27.58
CA ALA A 10 13.21 16.71 -27.35
C ALA A 10 12.94 17.21 -25.90
N PRO A 11 13.88 17.95 -25.27
CA PRO A 11 13.70 18.41 -23.90
C PRO A 11 12.81 19.67 -23.84
N GLY A 12 11.70 19.55 -23.12
CA GLY A 12 10.87 20.67 -22.70
C GLY A 12 11.59 21.54 -21.66
N ALA A 13 11.68 22.83 -21.95
CA ALA A 13 12.22 23.85 -21.05
C ALA A 13 11.24 24.14 -19.90
N GLY A 14 11.73 24.04 -18.65
CA GLY A 14 11.00 24.42 -17.45
C GLY A 14 11.81 24.17 -16.20
N GLY A 15 12.78 25.05 -15.90
CA GLY A 15 13.55 24.99 -14.67
C GLY A 15 12.84 25.68 -13.50
N ALA A 16 12.74 25.01 -12.36
CA ALA A 16 12.71 25.62 -11.03
C ALA A 16 13.10 24.59 -9.95
N GLY A 17 14.27 24.80 -9.33
CA GLY A 17 14.58 24.38 -7.97
C GLY A 17 14.70 22.87 -7.69
N GLY A 18 15.86 22.29 -8.01
CA GLY A 18 16.21 20.95 -7.56
C GLY A 18 16.40 20.88 -6.05
N ALA A 19 15.43 20.27 -5.36
CA ALA A 19 15.81 19.20 -4.43
C ALA A 19 16.02 17.97 -5.32
N ALA A 20 17.21 17.38 -5.26
CA ALA A 20 17.44 16.08 -5.87
C ALA A 20 16.35 15.15 -5.35
N SER A 21 15.38 14.79 -6.19
CA SER A 21 14.54 13.65 -5.89
C SER A 21 15.51 12.49 -5.92
N ASP A 22 15.87 11.98 -4.74
CA ASP A 22 16.54 10.71 -4.61
C ASP A 22 15.73 9.72 -5.45
N ILE A 23 16.21 9.39 -6.64
CA ILE A 23 15.58 8.39 -7.49
C ILE A 23 15.75 7.12 -6.68
N GLU A 24 14.66 6.70 -6.03
CA GLU A 24 14.55 5.44 -5.31
C GLU A 24 15.24 4.37 -6.18
N PRO A 25 16.25 3.64 -5.66
CA PRO A 25 16.98 2.66 -6.46
C PRO A 25 15.98 1.75 -7.15
N ASP A 26 16.17 1.48 -8.45
CA ASP A 26 15.21 0.74 -9.28
C ASP A 26 14.74 -0.53 -8.55
N ARG A 27 13.58 -0.42 -7.90
CA ARG A 27 13.07 -1.44 -6.99
C ARG A 27 12.79 -2.72 -7.76
N LEU A 28 12.47 -2.61 -9.05
CA LEU A 28 12.25 -3.75 -9.92
C LEU A 28 13.53 -4.57 -10.08
N THR A 29 14.67 -3.91 -10.31
CA THR A 29 15.97 -4.59 -10.36
C THR A 29 16.30 -5.29 -9.03
N ALA A 30 16.01 -4.63 -7.90
CA ALA A 30 16.25 -5.21 -6.57
C ALA A 30 15.39 -6.47 -6.30
N ILE A 31 14.12 -6.49 -6.73
CA ILE A 31 13.20 -7.62 -6.49
C ILE A 31 13.18 -8.66 -7.62
N ALA A 32 13.84 -8.41 -8.76
CA ALA A 32 13.83 -9.30 -9.92
C ALA A 32 14.26 -10.75 -9.62
N PRO A 33 15.26 -11.03 -8.77
CA PRO A 33 15.59 -12.40 -8.38
C PRO A 33 14.42 -13.11 -7.67
N ALA A 34 13.78 -12.41 -6.71
CA ALA A 34 12.64 -12.94 -5.97
C ALA A 34 11.42 -13.20 -6.86
N LEU A 35 11.17 -12.33 -7.84
CA LEU A 35 10.12 -12.55 -8.85
C LEU A 35 10.37 -13.82 -9.68
N ARG A 36 11.62 -14.06 -10.10
CA ARG A 36 11.98 -15.26 -10.86
C ARG A 36 11.90 -16.53 -10.01
N ASP A 37 12.32 -16.46 -8.74
CA ASP A 37 12.18 -17.57 -7.79
C ASP A 37 10.72 -17.91 -7.53
N ALA A 38 9.87 -16.89 -7.30
CA ALA A 38 8.44 -17.07 -7.12
C ALA A 38 7.79 -17.69 -8.36
N ALA A 39 8.14 -17.23 -9.56
CA ALA A 39 7.60 -17.78 -10.81
C ALA A 39 8.00 -19.25 -11.01
N ARG A 40 9.24 -19.63 -10.70
CA ARG A 40 9.67 -21.03 -10.72
C ARG A 40 8.95 -21.90 -9.70
N ARG A 41 8.70 -21.36 -8.51
CA ARG A 41 8.11 -22.10 -7.39
C ARG A 41 6.60 -22.25 -7.47
N PHE A 42 5.91 -21.20 -7.88
CA PHE A 42 4.44 -21.09 -7.80
C PHE A 42 3.75 -21.04 -9.19
N GLY A 43 4.53 -20.93 -10.28
CA GLY A 43 3.99 -20.77 -11.63
C GLY A 43 3.49 -19.34 -11.90
N THR A 44 2.98 -19.11 -13.11
CA THR A 44 2.41 -17.82 -13.54
C THR A 44 0.99 -18.01 -14.09
N PRO A 45 0.07 -17.02 -13.96
CA PRO A 45 0.27 -15.69 -13.35
C PRO A 45 0.39 -15.74 -11.82
N LEU A 46 1.22 -14.85 -11.25
CA LEU A 46 1.36 -14.68 -9.79
C LEU A 46 1.40 -13.20 -9.41
N TYR A 47 0.95 -12.91 -8.19
CA TYR A 47 1.14 -11.60 -7.55
C TYR A 47 2.19 -11.74 -6.43
N LEU A 48 3.16 -10.83 -6.42
CA LEU A 48 4.17 -10.74 -5.37
C LEU A 48 4.05 -9.37 -4.70
N THR A 49 3.95 -9.37 -3.38
CA THR A 49 3.84 -8.15 -2.59
C THR A 49 5.12 -7.92 -1.80
N ASP A 50 5.80 -6.79 -2.06
CA ASP A 50 6.98 -6.38 -1.31
C ASP A 50 6.57 -5.72 0.03
N ALA A 51 6.72 -6.47 1.11
CA ALA A 51 6.41 -6.00 2.45
C ALA A 51 7.31 -4.83 2.91
N ALA A 52 8.54 -4.70 2.39
CA ALA A 52 9.41 -3.58 2.73
C ALA A 52 8.89 -2.28 2.11
N THR A 53 8.43 -2.31 0.85
CA THR A 53 7.76 -1.17 0.21
C THR A 53 6.54 -0.73 0.99
N ILE A 54 5.66 -1.67 1.35
CA ILE A 54 4.44 -1.35 2.12
C ILE A 54 4.77 -0.63 3.42
N ARG A 55 5.78 -1.12 4.17
CA ARG A 55 6.18 -0.49 5.43
C ARG A 55 6.77 0.91 5.22
N SER A 56 7.61 1.10 4.19
CA SER A 56 8.17 2.41 3.86
C SER A 56 7.08 3.41 3.52
N SER A 57 6.17 3.05 2.60
CA SER A 57 5.07 3.92 2.20
C SER A 57 4.13 4.24 3.37
N ALA A 58 3.85 3.27 4.25
CA ALA A 58 3.06 3.52 5.46
C ALA A 58 3.77 4.50 6.42
N ALA A 59 5.10 4.38 6.57
CA ALA A 59 5.91 5.29 7.39
C ALA A 59 5.96 6.71 6.79
N GLU A 60 6.11 6.84 5.47
CA GLU A 60 6.07 8.12 4.76
C GLU A 60 4.75 8.84 4.97
N VAL A 61 3.62 8.13 4.81
CA VAL A 61 2.29 8.71 5.07
C VAL A 61 2.12 9.08 6.54
N ALA A 62 2.61 8.27 7.48
CA ALA A 62 2.56 8.58 8.91
C ALA A 62 3.45 9.78 9.29
N ALA A 63 4.54 10.00 8.57
CA ALA A 63 5.41 11.16 8.74
C ALA A 63 4.74 12.44 8.23
N ALA A 64 4.14 12.37 7.03
CA ALA A 64 3.44 13.49 6.40
C ALA A 64 2.16 13.90 7.15
N PHE A 65 1.45 12.93 7.72
CA PHE A 65 0.24 13.16 8.52
C PHE A 65 0.45 12.63 9.94
N PRO A 66 1.11 13.38 10.84
CA PRO A 66 1.29 12.98 12.24
C PRO A 66 -0.03 13.01 13.02
N ASP A 67 -0.01 12.67 14.31
CA ASP A 67 -1.19 12.89 15.16
C ASP A 67 -1.55 14.39 15.21
N PRO A 68 -2.84 14.76 15.27
CA PRO A 68 -4.02 13.93 15.54
C PRO A 68 -4.72 13.36 14.28
N TRP A 69 -4.09 13.40 13.10
CA TRP A 69 -4.71 12.89 11.88
C TRP A 69 -5.05 11.40 12.00
N ILE A 70 -6.29 11.03 11.66
CA ILE A 70 -6.71 9.63 11.63
C ILE A 70 -6.34 9.05 10.27
N ARG A 71 -5.44 8.07 10.29
CA ARG A 71 -4.97 7.37 9.07
C ARG A 71 -5.74 6.05 8.93
N GLN A 72 -6.34 5.83 7.76
CA GLN A 72 -7.13 4.63 7.45
C GLN A 72 -6.64 4.02 6.14
N PHE A 73 -6.33 2.74 6.13
CA PHE A 73 -6.04 2.02 4.89
C PHE A 73 -7.35 1.61 4.21
N SER A 74 -7.56 2.01 2.96
CA SER A 74 -8.76 1.63 2.20
C SER A 74 -8.62 0.19 1.71
N VAL A 75 -9.37 -0.74 2.31
CA VAL A 75 -9.23 -2.18 2.07
C VAL A 75 -9.55 -2.54 0.61
N LYS A 76 -10.42 -1.78 -0.06
CA LYS A 76 -10.69 -1.93 -1.51
C LYS A 76 -9.45 -1.84 -2.40
N ALA A 77 -8.35 -1.25 -1.92
CA ALA A 77 -7.10 -1.18 -2.68
C ALA A 77 -6.38 -2.55 -2.71
N ASN A 78 -6.47 -3.32 -1.63
CA ASN A 78 -5.95 -4.69 -1.52
C ASN A 78 -6.56 -5.37 -0.28
N ASP A 79 -7.45 -6.34 -0.50
CA ASP A 79 -8.22 -7.04 0.53
C ASP A 79 -7.56 -8.34 1.02
N VAL A 80 -6.28 -8.54 0.71
CA VAL A 80 -5.51 -9.63 1.31
C VAL A 80 -5.22 -9.31 2.78
N ALA A 81 -5.75 -10.12 3.69
CA ALA A 81 -5.64 -9.89 5.14
C ALA A 81 -4.19 -9.67 5.64
N ALA A 82 -3.21 -10.35 5.03
CA ALA A 82 -1.80 -10.16 5.34
C ALA A 82 -1.29 -8.75 4.97
N VAL A 83 -1.77 -8.18 3.85
CA VAL A 83 -1.44 -6.81 3.42
C VAL A 83 -2.07 -5.80 4.36
N VAL A 84 -3.35 -5.98 4.71
CA VAL A 84 -4.05 -5.14 5.70
C VAL A 84 -3.31 -5.17 7.05
N GLY A 85 -2.91 -6.35 7.51
CA GLY A 85 -2.12 -6.52 8.74
C GLY A 85 -0.77 -5.80 8.68
N LEU A 86 -0.05 -5.90 7.55
CA LEU A 86 1.24 -5.22 7.37
C LEU A 86 1.11 -3.70 7.48
N VAL A 87 0.14 -3.08 6.79
CA VAL A 87 -0.06 -1.62 6.82
C VAL A 87 -0.44 -1.15 8.22
N THR A 88 -1.37 -1.87 8.86
CA THR A 88 -1.98 -1.47 10.14
C THR A 88 -1.08 -1.73 11.35
N ALA A 89 -0.05 -2.58 11.19
CA ALA A 89 1.00 -2.82 12.19
C ALA A 89 2.28 -2.02 11.95
N ALA A 90 2.57 -1.55 10.72
CA ALA A 90 3.85 -0.89 10.38
C ALA A 90 4.17 0.34 11.24
N THR A 91 3.14 1.02 11.73
CA THR A 91 3.23 2.33 12.38
C THR A 91 3.41 2.27 13.90
N THR A 92 3.16 1.11 14.53
CA THR A 92 3.48 0.92 15.96
C THR A 92 4.99 0.80 16.22
N ALA A 93 5.77 0.51 15.18
CA ALA A 93 7.22 0.29 15.28
C ALA A 93 8.06 1.53 14.94
N THR A 94 7.45 2.65 14.54
CA THR A 94 8.19 3.86 14.15
C THR A 94 8.64 4.65 15.38
N PRO A 95 9.90 5.13 15.44
CA PRO A 95 10.37 6.04 16.47
C PRO A 95 9.45 7.27 16.56
N GLY A 96 8.96 7.58 17.77
CA GLY A 96 8.06 8.71 18.01
C GLY A 96 6.59 8.35 18.28
N GLY A 97 6.22 7.07 18.37
CA GLY A 97 4.96 6.62 18.99
C GLY A 97 3.69 7.08 18.27
N ARG A 98 3.67 7.05 16.94
CA ARG A 98 2.50 7.49 16.15
C ARG A 98 1.35 6.50 16.27
N SER A 99 0.13 7.02 16.26
CA SER A 99 -1.06 6.17 16.25
C SER A 99 -1.08 5.29 14.98
N PRO A 100 -1.37 3.98 15.09
CA PRO A 100 -1.32 3.10 13.95
C PRO A 100 -2.50 3.28 12.99
N PHE A 101 -2.32 2.89 11.73
CA PHE A 101 -3.39 2.97 10.71
C PHE A 101 -4.60 2.12 11.08
N GLY A 102 -5.81 2.67 11.00
CA GLY A 102 -7.04 1.87 10.97
C GLY A 102 -7.30 1.26 9.58
N ALA A 103 -8.48 0.65 9.42
CA ALA A 103 -8.98 0.20 8.12
C ALA A 103 -10.29 0.89 7.73
N ASN A 104 -10.37 1.33 6.49
CA ASN A 104 -11.59 1.80 5.87
C ASN A 104 -12.16 0.70 4.97
N VAL A 105 -13.40 0.32 5.23
CA VAL A 105 -14.08 -0.78 4.55
C VAL A 105 -15.39 -0.27 3.94
N VAL A 106 -15.80 -0.82 2.80
CA VAL A 106 -17.06 -0.46 2.11
C VAL A 106 -18.07 -1.60 2.06
N SER A 107 -17.71 -2.76 2.59
CA SER A 107 -18.58 -3.94 2.64
C SER A 107 -18.32 -4.78 3.88
N ARG A 108 -19.27 -5.67 4.19
CA ARG A 108 -19.11 -6.68 5.24
C ARG A 108 -17.94 -7.65 4.96
N GLY A 109 -17.66 -7.95 3.69
CA GLY A 109 -16.53 -8.79 3.29
C GLY A 109 -15.20 -8.14 3.66
N GLU A 110 -15.04 -6.86 3.33
CA GLU A 110 -13.84 -6.10 3.70
C GLU A 110 -13.71 -5.90 5.21
N TRP A 111 -14.84 -5.69 5.91
CA TRP A 111 -14.84 -5.68 7.38
C TRP A 111 -14.31 -7.00 7.93
N ALA A 112 -14.79 -8.15 7.41
CA ALA A 112 -14.32 -9.46 7.84
C ALA A 112 -12.81 -9.66 7.59
N VAL A 113 -12.28 -9.17 6.45
CA VAL A 113 -10.84 -9.14 6.16
C VAL A 113 -10.08 -8.33 7.21
N ALA A 114 -10.54 -7.11 7.53
CA ALA A 114 -9.91 -6.26 8.53
C ALA A 114 -9.93 -6.90 9.92
N ARG A 115 -11.02 -7.59 10.29
CA ARG A 115 -11.11 -8.39 11.52
C ARG A 115 -10.15 -9.57 11.52
N ALA A 116 -10.04 -10.30 10.41
CA ALA A 116 -9.11 -11.42 10.26
C ALA A 116 -7.64 -10.98 10.29
N ALA A 117 -7.35 -9.75 9.86
CA ALA A 117 -6.05 -9.09 10.02
C ALA A 117 -5.75 -8.63 11.47
N GLY A 118 -6.68 -8.83 12.41
CA GLY A 118 -6.50 -8.57 13.84
C GLY A 118 -6.88 -7.16 14.29
N LEU A 119 -7.54 -6.35 13.46
CA LEU A 119 -7.93 -5.00 13.86
C LEU A 119 -9.10 -5.04 14.86
N PRO A 120 -9.04 -4.24 15.94
CA PRO A 120 -10.20 -4.00 16.78
C PRO A 120 -11.22 -3.14 16.02
N ASN A 121 -12.52 -3.36 16.27
CA ASN A 121 -13.59 -2.63 15.59
C ASN A 121 -13.47 -1.12 15.68
N ALA A 122 -13.01 -0.63 16.84
CA ALA A 122 -12.84 0.80 17.10
C ALA A 122 -11.83 1.49 16.17
N ARG A 123 -11.06 0.73 15.39
CA ARG A 123 -10.12 1.22 14.37
C ARG A 123 -10.60 0.97 12.93
N ILE A 124 -11.87 0.58 12.75
CA ILE A 124 -12.45 0.28 11.43
C ILE A 124 -13.56 1.28 11.13
N THR A 125 -13.52 1.93 9.98
CA THR A 125 -14.62 2.77 9.48
C THR A 125 -15.37 2.06 8.35
N LEU A 126 -16.71 2.06 8.41
CA LEU A 126 -17.56 1.42 7.41
C LEU A 126 -18.26 2.48 6.53
N GLU A 127 -17.80 2.60 5.28
CA GLU A 127 -18.27 3.55 4.26
C GLU A 127 -19.11 2.87 3.15
N GLY A 128 -19.61 3.64 2.18
CA GLY A 128 -20.41 3.14 1.05
C GLY A 128 -21.91 3.45 1.10
N VAL A 129 -22.54 3.66 -0.06
CA VAL A 129 -23.92 4.16 -0.17
C VAL A 129 -25.02 3.10 -0.12
N GLY A 130 -24.66 1.81 -0.25
CA GLY A 130 -25.62 0.70 -0.42
C GLY A 130 -25.71 -0.27 0.76
N LYS A 131 -25.42 0.18 1.98
CA LYS A 131 -25.42 -0.70 3.16
C LYS A 131 -26.84 -1.10 3.54
N THR A 132 -27.03 -2.38 3.83
CA THR A 132 -28.28 -2.88 4.42
C THR A 132 -28.24 -2.80 5.94
N ASP A 133 -29.40 -2.89 6.60
CA ASP A 133 -29.47 -2.99 8.07
C ASP A 133 -28.69 -4.21 8.60
N ALA A 134 -28.64 -5.29 7.83
CA ALA A 134 -27.86 -6.48 8.17
C ALA A 134 -26.35 -6.23 8.11
N ASP A 135 -25.87 -5.38 7.19
CA ASP A 135 -24.46 -4.98 7.14
C ASP A 135 -24.09 -4.10 8.34
N LEU A 136 -24.99 -3.19 8.73
CA LEU A 136 -24.80 -2.31 9.88
C LEU A 136 -24.88 -3.06 11.21
N ALA A 137 -25.77 -4.05 11.35
CA ALA A 137 -25.90 -4.84 12.57
C ALA A 137 -24.73 -5.82 12.77
N ALA A 138 -24.06 -6.23 11.70
CA ALA A 138 -22.93 -7.14 11.74
C ALA A 138 -21.59 -6.45 12.06
N ALA A 139 -21.49 -5.14 11.81
CA ALA A 139 -20.26 -4.36 11.93
C ALA A 139 -20.20 -3.62 13.27
#